data_AF-A0A2S7CBY9-F1
#
_entry.id   AF-A0A2S7CBY9-F1
#
_cell.length_a   1.000
_cell.length_b   1.000
_cell.length_c   1.000
_cell.angle_alpha   90.00
_cell.angle_beta   90.00
_cell.angle_gamma   90.00
#
_symmetry.space_group_name_H-M   'P 1'
#
loop_
_entity.id
_entity.type
_entity.pdbx_description
1 polymer ?
#
loop_
_entity_poly.entity_id
_entity_poly.type
_entity_poly.pdbx_seq_one_letter_code
_entity_poly.pdbx_strand_id
1 'polypeptide(L)' 'MHDSTASAADPRPQPPQAPAPNECCESGCPLCVHDLYAEELTRYRQALAAWEARQTEQAR' A
#
# COMPACT_ATOMS: atom_id res chain seq x y z
N MET A 1 -24.04 0.83 23.00
CA MET A 1 -22.98 -0.18 22.82
C MET A 1 -22.18 0.23 21.59
N HIS A 2 -21.05 0.91 21.83
CA HIS A 2 -20.00 1.35 20.88
C HIS A 2 -20.50 2.02 19.58
N ASP A 3 -20.95 3.28 19.58
CA ASP A 3 -20.17 4.54 19.71
C ASP A 3 -18.92 4.64 18.80
N SER A 4 -19.16 5.03 17.55
CA SER A 4 -18.61 6.23 16.86
C SER A 4 -17.10 6.53 16.85
N THR A 5 -16.23 5.64 17.32
CA THR A 5 -14.75 5.83 17.29
C THR A 5 -14.07 5.22 16.06
N ALA A 6 -14.80 5.07 14.94
CA ALA A 6 -14.17 4.72 13.66
C ALA A 6 -13.19 5.81 13.15
N SER A 7 -13.24 7.03 13.70
CA SER A 7 -12.33 8.14 13.36
C SER A 7 -10.91 8.04 13.92
N ALA A 8 -10.60 7.08 14.80
CA ALA A 8 -9.23 6.87 15.30
C ALA A 8 -8.41 5.88 14.44
N ALA A 9 -9.02 5.25 13.44
CA ALA A 9 -8.37 4.29 12.57
C ALA A 9 -8.03 4.95 11.23
N ASP A 10 -7.06 5.86 11.22
CA ASP A 10 -6.25 6.11 10.02
C ASP A 10 -5.10 5.10 10.08
N PRO A 11 -5.32 3.80 9.75
CA PRO A 11 -4.28 2.80 9.90
C PRO A 11 -3.17 3.12 8.90
N ARG A 12 -1.95 2.82 9.33
CA ARG A 12 -0.80 2.88 8.43
C ARG A 12 -1.10 1.99 7.21
N PRO A 13 -0.91 2.50 5.97
CA PRO A 13 -1.06 1.66 4.79
C PRO A 13 -0.09 0.48 4.88
N GLN A 14 -0.48 -0.66 4.30
CA GLN A 14 0.33 -1.86 4.29
C GLN A 14 1.06 -2.01 2.94
N PRO A 15 2.32 -2.47 2.95
CA PRO A 15 3.05 -2.69 1.72
C PRO A 15 2.38 -3.81 0.91
N PRO A 16 2.38 -3.72 -0.43
CA PRO A 16 1.92 -4.82 -1.26
C PRO A 16 2.82 -6.05 -1.06
N GLN A 17 2.23 -7.22 -1.19
CA GLN A 17 2.98 -8.48 -1.15
C GLN A 17 3.82 -8.61 -2.43
N ALA A 18 5.11 -8.93 -2.28
CA ALA A 18 5.97 -9.19 -3.42
C ALA A 18 5.50 -10.45 -4.17
N PRO A 19 5.43 -10.41 -5.52
CA PRO A 19 5.04 -11.57 -6.30
C PRO A 19 6.09 -12.67 -6.20
N ALA A 20 5.63 -13.92 -6.22
CA ALA A 20 6.48 -15.08 -6.22
C ALA A 20 7.11 -15.29 -7.62
N PRO A 21 8.30 -15.90 -7.71
CA PRO A 21 8.98 -16.09 -8.99
C PRO A 21 8.16 -16.93 -9.99
N ASN A 22 7.34 -17.86 -9.50
CA ASN A 22 6.45 -18.69 -10.32
C ASN A 22 5.18 -17.97 -10.80
N GLU A 23 4.91 -16.75 -10.35
CA GLU A 23 3.82 -15.91 -10.87
C GLU A 23 4.25 -15.12 -12.11
N CYS A 24 5.56 -14.95 -12.31
CA CYS A 24 6.08 -14.44 -13.56
C CYS A 24 6.04 -15.57 -14.61
N CYS A 25 5.31 -15.35 -15.71
CA CYS A 25 5.22 -16.32 -16.79
C CYS A 25 6.53 -16.47 -17.59
N GLU A 26 7.48 -15.53 -17.43
CA GLU A 26 8.82 -15.48 -18.08
C GLU A 26 8.82 -15.62 -19.62
N SER A 27 7.64 -15.69 -20.24
CA SER A 27 7.41 -16.00 -21.65
C SER A 27 7.00 -14.76 -22.46
N GLY A 28 7.17 -13.56 -21.89
CA GLY A 28 6.80 -12.29 -22.54
C GLY A 28 5.31 -11.97 -22.46
N CYS A 29 4.63 -12.30 -21.36
CA CYS A 29 3.24 -11.88 -21.15
C CYS A 29 3.10 -10.35 -21.28
N PRO A 30 2.00 -9.86 -21.86
CA PRO A 30 1.75 -8.42 -22.01
C PRO A 30 1.54 -7.70 -20.67
N LEU A 31 1.31 -8.44 -19.59
CA LEU A 31 1.15 -7.93 -18.24
C LEU A 31 2.16 -8.62 -17.31
N CYS A 32 3.22 -7.90 -16.94
CA CYS A 32 4.23 -8.40 -16.03
C CYS A 32 3.78 -8.19 -14.58
N VAL A 33 3.80 -9.25 -13.77
CA VAL A 33 3.45 -9.16 -12.35
C VAL A 33 4.40 -8.22 -11.58
N HIS A 34 5.66 -8.12 -12.01
CA HIS A 34 6.63 -7.20 -11.42
C HIS A 34 6.30 -5.73 -11.74
N ASP A 35 5.80 -5.44 -12.93
CA ASP A 35 5.38 -4.07 -13.30
C ASP A 35 4.16 -3.65 -12.48
N LEU A 36 3.15 -4.52 -12.39
CA LEU A 36 1.99 -4.31 -11.53
C LEU A 36 2.40 -4.09 -10.07
N TYR A 37 3.30 -4.93 -9.55
CA TYR A 37 3.82 -4.76 -8.19
C TYR A 37 4.56 -3.44 -8.01
N ALA A 38 5.33 -2.98 -9.00
CA ALA A 38 6.03 -1.70 -8.94
C ALA A 38 5.04 -0.50 -8.92
N GLU A 39 3.94 -0.58 -9.67
CA GLU A 39 2.87 0.40 -9.65
C GLU A 39 2.18 0.45 -8.27
N GLU A 40 1.81 -0.71 -7.73
CA GLU A 40 1.19 -0.82 -6.40
C GLU A 40 2.14 -0.33 -5.30
N LEU A 41 3.44 -0.63 -5.41
CA LEU A 41 4.46 -0.15 -4.48
C LEU A 41 4.59 1.38 -4.55
N THR A 42 4.43 1.98 -5.73
CA THR A 42 4.43 3.43 -5.90
C THR A 42 3.23 4.07 -5.21
N ARG A 43 2.03 3.51 -5.39
CA ARG A 43 0.80 3.95 -4.71
C ARG A 43 0.93 3.81 -3.19
N TYR A 44 1.48 2.69 -2.72
CA TYR A 44 1.77 2.46 -1.31
C TYR A 44 2.68 3.54 -0.72
N ARG A 45 3.79 3.87 -1.38
CA ARG A 45 4.73 4.90 -0.91
C ARG A 45 4.06 6.28 -0.81
N GLN A 46 3.22 6.64 -1.78
CA GLN A 46 2.46 7.88 -1.76
C GLN A 46 1.46 7.91 -0.59
N ALA A 47 0.71 6.83 -0.41
CA ALA A 47 -0.23 6.68 0.71
C ALA A 47 0.49 6.75 2.06
N LEU A 48 1.66 6.11 2.18
CA LEU A 48 2.47 6.12 3.39
C LEU A 48 2.96 7.52 3.73
N ALA A 49 3.51 8.25 2.76
CA ALA A 49 3.96 9.63 2.96
C ALA A 49 2.81 10.55 3.40
N ALA A 50 1.63 10.41 2.79
CA ALA A 50 0.45 11.16 3.18
C ALA A 50 -0.02 10.81 4.59
N TRP A 51 0.05 9.52 4.97
CA TRP A 51 -0.25 9.06 6.32
C TRP A 51 0.72 9.65 7.35
N GLU A 52 2.04 9.59 7.09
CA GLU A 52 3.07 10.13 8.00
C GLU A 52 2.90 11.64 8.24
N ALA A 53 2.52 12.39 7.20
CA ALA A 53 2.19 13.81 7.34
C ALA A 53 1.01 14.04 8.29
N ARG A 54 -0.10 13.30 8.11
CA ARG A 54 -1.27 13.38 9.00
C ARG A 54 -0.93 12.96 10.43
N GLN A 55 -0.14 11.91 10.63
CA GLN A 55 0.28 11.48 11.97
C GLN A 55 1.11 12.55 12.68
N THR A 56 1.97 13.26 11.95
CA THR A 56 2.75 14.37 12.51
C THR A 56 1.85 15.53 12.93
N GLU A 57 0.81 15.84 12.15
CA GLU A 57 -0.17 16.87 12.50
C GLU A 57 -1.03 16.46 13.72
N GLN A 58 -1.39 15.18 13.84
CA GLN A 58 -2.17 14.64 14.96
C GLN A 58 -1.35 14.52 16.26
N ALA A 59 -0.05 14.29 16.16
CA ALA A 59 0.84 14.15 17.30
C ALA A 59 1.31 15.49 17.90
N ARG A 60 0.97 16.62 17.26
CA ARG A 60 1.34 17.97 17.68
C ARG A 60 0.29 18.61 18.59
#